data_AF-A0AAX3UDR0-F1
#
_entry.id   AF-A0AAX3UDR0-F1
#
_cell.length_a   1.000
_cell.length_b   1.000
_cell.length_c   1.000
_cell.angle_alpha   90.00
_cell.angle_beta   90.00
_cell.angle_gamma   90.00
#
_symmetry.space_group_name_H-M   'P 1'
#
loop_
_entity.id
_entity.type
_entity.pdbx_description
1 polymer ?
#
loop_
_entity_poly.entity_id
_entity_poly.type
_entity_poly.pdbx_seq_one_letter_code
_entity_poly.pdbx_strand_id
1 'polypeptide(L)'
;MKRSTIAWIIIGVVFVIAFILGLSWYQNKRQQEAIRQAKIARIQKEKRDEIHFHNQVNEDLKKTKDTVPASQAQRNVNKAISLGLKAVTVSQTAGSNTMDLNNLSDSFKSDLNSIYKDTEALQDFNNIVNVTSDEGTVVHGDHGGMRREAVPKPGTKYKVNNAEIEQGDKGTDDDNYRFNVNLQYQPHGFNKIKVSMSFVVDSFSGKVSSITQTSVN
;
A
#
# COMPACT_ATOMS: atom_id res chain seq x y z
N MET A 1 -10.58 34.61 53.54
CA MET A 1 -10.78 33.22 53.03
C MET A 1 -11.72 33.12 51.81
N LYS A 2 -11.61 34.00 50.78
CA LYS A 2 -12.54 33.96 49.61
C LYS A 2 -11.87 33.89 48.22
N ARG A 3 -10.55 34.08 48.12
CA ARG A 3 -9.84 34.08 46.82
C ARG A 3 -9.42 32.68 46.34
N SER A 4 -9.14 31.74 47.25
CA SER A 4 -8.78 30.36 46.88
C SER A 4 -9.98 29.55 46.37
N THR A 5 -11.18 29.78 46.92
CA THR A 5 -12.40 29.05 46.54
C THR A 5 -12.85 29.37 45.12
N ILE A 6 -12.72 30.63 44.69
CA ILE A 6 -13.04 31.05 43.31
C ILE A 6 -12.04 30.46 42.31
N ALA A 7 -10.75 30.39 42.66
CA ALA A 7 -9.73 29.79 41.82
C ALA A 7 -9.97 28.29 41.58
N TRP A 8 -10.38 27.54 42.62
CA TRP A 8 -10.71 26.12 42.50
C TRP A 8 -11.95 25.84 41.65
N ILE A 9 -12.96 26.72 41.70
CA ILE A 9 -14.15 26.62 40.85
C ILE A 9 -13.78 26.84 39.37
N ILE A 10 -12.93 27.83 39.08
CA ILE A 10 -12.49 28.09 37.69
C ILE A 10 -11.66 26.91 37.14
N ILE A 11 -10.76 26.34 37.94
CA ILE A 11 -9.96 25.17 37.54
C ILE A 11 -10.86 23.96 37.27
N GLY A 12 -11.89 23.74 38.11
CA GLY A 12 -12.88 22.68 37.90
C GLY A 12 -13.64 22.83 36.58
N VAL A 13 -14.09 24.05 36.25
CA VAL A 13 -14.80 24.32 35.00
C VAL A 13 -13.91 24.11 33.76
N VAL A 14 -12.64 24.51 33.82
CA VAL A 14 -11.69 24.31 32.72
C VAL A 14 -11.44 22.81 32.47
N PHE A 15 -11.32 22.00 33.52
CA PHE A 15 -11.15 20.55 33.40
C PHE A 15 -12.37 19.86 32.78
N VAL A 16 -13.58 20.26 33.16
CA VAL A 16 -14.82 19.70 32.60
C VAL A 16 -14.95 20.03 31.11
N ILE A 17 -14.63 21.26 30.70
CA ILE A 17 -14.67 21.67 29.29
C ILE A 17 -13.61 20.93 28.47
N ALA A 18 -12.39 20.78 28.99
CA ALA A 18 -11.32 20.02 28.34
C ALA A 18 -11.69 18.52 28.19
N PHE A 19 -12.36 17.94 29.19
CA PHE A 19 -12.80 16.55 29.16
C PHE A 19 -13.91 16.31 28.13
N ILE A 20 -14.89 17.22 28.03
CA ILE A 20 -15.97 17.14 27.03
C ILE A 20 -15.41 17.28 25.60
N LEU A 21 -14.48 18.23 25.38
CA LEU A 21 -13.83 18.42 24.08
C LEU A 21 -12.93 17.22 23.69
N GLY A 22 -12.20 16.66 24.66
CA GLY A 22 -11.36 15.47 24.44
C GLY A 22 -12.17 14.22 24.06
N LEU A 23 -13.32 13.99 24.71
CA LEU A 23 -14.22 12.88 24.37
C LEU A 23 -14.84 13.04 22.98
N SER A 24 -15.22 14.27 22.60
CA SER A 24 -15.74 14.58 21.26
C SER A 24 -14.70 14.34 20.16
N TRP A 25 -13.44 14.74 20.39
CA TRP A 25 -12.35 14.52 19.44
C TRP A 25 -12.04 13.03 19.25
N TYR A 26 -12.06 12.26 20.35
CA TYR A 26 -11.80 10.81 20.32
C TYR A 26 -12.89 10.02 19.58
N GLN A 27 -14.17 10.40 19.77
CA GLN A 27 -15.27 9.77 19.04
C GLN A 27 -15.27 10.13 17.55
N ASN A 28 -14.96 11.38 17.20
CA ASN A 28 -14.93 11.84 15.81
C ASN A 28 -13.78 11.18 15.01
N LYS A 29 -12.63 10.93 15.66
CA LYS A 29 -11.51 10.21 15.03
C LYS A 29 -11.86 8.75 14.71
N ARG A 30 -12.53 8.04 15.62
CA ARG A 30 -13.03 6.67 15.35
C ARG A 30 -14.07 6.63 14.23
N GLN A 31 -14.95 7.62 14.15
CA GLN A 31 -15.90 7.69 13.04
C GLN A 31 -15.20 7.96 11.70
N GLN A 32 -14.17 8.82 11.65
CA GLN A 32 -13.40 9.03 10.43
C GLN A 32 -12.61 7.79 10.00
N GLU A 33 -12.02 7.05 10.94
CA GLU A 33 -11.33 5.79 10.64
C GLU A 33 -12.31 4.71 10.19
N ALA A 34 -13.48 4.60 10.82
CA ALA A 34 -14.55 3.70 10.39
C ALA A 34 -15.14 4.08 9.03
N ILE A 35 -15.28 5.38 8.72
CA ILE A 35 -15.74 5.86 7.41
C ILE A 35 -14.65 5.64 6.35
N ARG A 36 -13.36 5.78 6.68
CA ARG A 36 -12.24 5.46 5.78
C ARG A 36 -12.15 3.97 5.52
N GLN A 37 -12.24 3.12 6.54
CA GLN A 37 -12.26 1.67 6.37
C GLN A 37 -13.53 1.21 5.66
N ALA A 38 -14.69 1.81 5.92
CA ALA A 38 -15.92 1.52 5.21
C ALA A 38 -15.90 2.02 3.75
N LYS A 39 -15.23 3.15 3.45
CA LYS A 39 -14.98 3.59 2.07
C LYS A 39 -13.99 2.67 1.37
N ILE A 40 -12.92 2.23 2.03
CA ILE A 40 -11.96 1.27 1.46
C ILE A 40 -12.63 -0.10 1.24
N ALA A 41 -13.45 -0.56 2.19
CA ALA A 41 -14.22 -1.79 2.05
C ALA A 41 -15.31 -1.66 0.99
N ARG A 42 -15.97 -0.50 0.86
CA ARG A 42 -16.92 -0.23 -0.24
C ARG A 42 -16.22 -0.13 -1.58
N ILE A 43 -15.06 0.49 -1.70
CA ILE A 43 -14.27 0.53 -2.94
C ILE A 43 -13.75 -0.86 -3.28
N GLN A 44 -13.31 -1.67 -2.30
CA GLN A 44 -12.92 -3.07 -2.53
C GLN A 44 -14.12 -3.94 -2.91
N LYS A 45 -15.31 -3.63 -2.38
CA LYS A 45 -16.55 -4.34 -2.70
C LYS A 45 -17.14 -3.89 -4.03
N GLU A 46 -17.06 -2.60 -4.38
CA GLU A 46 -17.45 -2.02 -5.66
C GLU A 46 -16.47 -2.46 -6.76
N LYS A 47 -15.15 -2.52 -6.48
CA LYS A 47 -14.17 -3.17 -7.36
C LYS A 47 -14.37 -4.70 -7.45
N ARG A 48 -15.09 -5.35 -6.54
CA ARG A 48 -15.51 -6.77 -6.65
C ARG A 48 -16.85 -6.91 -7.37
N ASP A 49 -17.76 -5.95 -7.20
CA ASP A 49 -19.13 -6.00 -7.70
C ASP A 49 -19.24 -5.41 -9.12
N GLU A 50 -18.36 -4.48 -9.53
CA GLU A 50 -18.16 -4.09 -10.95
C GLU A 50 -17.58 -5.24 -11.79
N ILE A 51 -17.06 -6.29 -11.15
CA ILE A 51 -16.51 -7.49 -11.82
C ILE A 51 -17.61 -8.54 -12.11
N HIS A 52 -18.85 -8.34 -11.67
CA HIS A 52 -19.94 -9.24 -12.06
C HIS A 52 -21.01 -8.48 -12.83
N PHE A 53 -21.08 -8.68 -14.14
CA PHE A 53 -22.24 -9.24 -14.84
C PHE A 53 -21.90 -9.38 -16.34
N HIS A 54 -21.55 -10.59 -16.78
CA HIS A 54 -22.12 -11.15 -18.00
C HIS A 54 -22.38 -12.64 -17.73
N ASN A 55 -23.65 -13.03 -17.89
CA ASN A 55 -24.09 -14.39 -17.70
C ASN A 55 -23.35 -15.35 -18.64
N GLN A 56 -22.85 -16.42 -18.04
CA GLN A 56 -22.66 -17.78 -18.59
C GLN A 56 -22.76 -17.94 -20.11
N VAL A 57 -21.64 -18.34 -20.72
CA VAL A 57 -21.63 -19.53 -21.57
C VAL A 57 -20.38 -20.34 -21.23
N ASN A 58 -20.59 -21.53 -20.67
CA ASN A 58 -19.60 -22.60 -20.61
C ASN A 58 -19.26 -23.02 -22.04
N GLU A 59 -18.18 -22.50 -22.61
CA GLU A 59 -17.51 -23.13 -23.72
C GLU A 59 -16.01 -23.11 -23.46
N ASP A 60 -15.41 -24.29 -23.59
CA ASP A 60 -13.98 -24.57 -23.53
C ASP A 60 -13.11 -23.39 -23.97
N LEU A 61 -12.50 -22.71 -22.99
CA LEU A 61 -11.44 -21.71 -23.22
C LEU A 61 -10.23 -22.43 -23.83
N LYS A 62 -10.29 -22.65 -25.15
CA LYS A 62 -9.11 -22.59 -26.01
C LYS A 62 -8.43 -21.27 -25.67
N LYS A 63 -7.38 -21.31 -24.84
CA LYS A 63 -6.47 -20.17 -24.61
C LYS A 63 -6.19 -19.52 -25.96
N THR A 64 -6.80 -18.36 -26.17
CA THR A 64 -6.73 -17.62 -27.42
C THR A 64 -5.26 -17.28 -27.69
N LYS A 65 -4.89 -17.26 -28.97
CA LYS A 65 -3.52 -17.05 -29.48
C LYS A 65 -2.88 -15.72 -29.05
N ASP A 66 -3.65 -14.87 -28.38
CA ASP A 66 -3.35 -13.47 -28.08
C ASP A 66 -3.04 -13.19 -26.60
N THR A 67 -3.04 -14.22 -25.74
CA THR A 67 -2.63 -14.07 -24.33
C THR A 67 -1.12 -14.24 -24.15
N VAL A 68 -0.52 -13.38 -23.31
CA VAL A 68 0.87 -13.48 -22.87
C VAL A 68 1.04 -14.78 -22.06
N PRO A 69 2.10 -15.57 -22.30
CA PRO A 69 2.35 -16.77 -21.51
C PRO A 69 2.56 -16.48 -20.02
N ALA A 70 2.06 -17.36 -19.14
CA ALA A 70 2.21 -17.21 -17.69
C ALA A 70 3.68 -17.04 -17.24
N SER A 71 4.64 -17.69 -17.90
CA SER A 71 6.07 -17.54 -17.63
C SER A 71 6.59 -16.13 -17.97
N GLN A 72 6.04 -15.50 -19.00
CA GLN A 72 6.34 -14.11 -19.33
C GLN A 72 5.67 -13.15 -18.34
N ALA A 73 4.43 -13.42 -17.93
CA ALA A 73 3.77 -12.65 -16.88
C ALA A 73 4.54 -12.70 -15.55
N GLN A 74 5.03 -13.87 -15.14
CA GLN A 74 5.88 -14.04 -13.94
C GLN A 74 7.21 -13.27 -14.05
N ARG A 75 7.82 -13.23 -15.25
CA ARG A 75 9.01 -12.39 -15.50
C ARG A 75 8.67 -10.90 -15.40
N ASN A 76 7.49 -10.48 -15.83
CA ASN A 76 7.03 -9.11 -15.70
C ASN A 76 6.80 -8.73 -14.24
N VAL A 77 6.32 -9.63 -13.38
CA VAL A 77 6.25 -9.41 -11.92
C VAL A 77 7.64 -9.18 -11.32
N ASN A 78 8.64 -10.01 -11.67
CA ASN A 78 10.03 -9.80 -11.24
C ASN A 78 10.58 -8.42 -11.65
N LYS A 79 10.31 -8.01 -12.89
CA LYS A 79 10.67 -6.68 -13.39
C LYS A 79 9.92 -5.57 -12.64
N ALA A 80 8.62 -5.77 -12.38
CA ALA A 80 7.78 -4.82 -11.65
C ALA A 80 8.34 -4.53 -10.26
N ILE A 81 8.72 -5.57 -9.51
CA ILE A 81 9.34 -5.43 -8.18
C ILE A 81 10.63 -4.59 -8.26
N SER A 82 11.49 -4.90 -9.23
CA SER A 82 12.78 -4.22 -9.40
C SER A 82 12.60 -2.75 -9.79
N LEU A 83 11.73 -2.47 -10.77
CA LEU A 83 11.40 -1.12 -11.21
C LEU A 83 10.68 -0.33 -10.14
N GLY A 84 9.75 -0.96 -9.41
CA GLY A 84 9.01 -0.36 -8.32
C GLY A 84 9.93 0.12 -7.21
N LEU A 85 10.85 -0.73 -6.72
CA LEU A 85 11.83 -0.34 -5.68
C LEU A 85 12.75 0.80 -6.15
N LYS A 86 13.13 0.80 -7.44
CA LYS A 86 13.89 1.90 -8.03
C LYS A 86 13.06 3.18 -8.09
N ALA A 87 11.79 3.11 -8.47
CA ALA A 87 10.89 4.26 -8.51
C ALA A 87 10.66 4.87 -7.12
N VAL A 88 10.46 4.03 -6.10
CA VAL A 88 10.38 4.46 -4.69
C VAL A 88 11.67 5.19 -4.25
N THR A 89 12.84 4.69 -4.68
CA THR A 89 14.12 5.33 -4.38
C THR A 89 14.26 6.70 -5.08
N VAL A 90 13.92 6.79 -6.36
CA VAL A 90 14.15 8.01 -7.15
C VAL A 90 13.11 9.09 -6.86
N SER A 91 11.86 8.72 -6.66
CA SER A 91 10.76 9.65 -6.37
C SER A 91 10.90 10.33 -5.00
N GLN A 92 11.71 9.78 -4.09
CA GLN A 92 11.92 10.30 -2.74
C GLN A 92 10.61 10.64 -2.02
N THR A 93 9.56 9.88 -2.33
CA THR A 93 8.22 10.10 -1.78
C THR A 93 8.05 9.24 -0.54
N ALA A 94 7.45 9.78 0.53
CA ALA A 94 7.09 8.99 1.71
C ALA A 94 5.96 7.98 1.40
N GLY A 95 5.83 6.91 2.19
CA GLY A 95 4.68 6.01 2.10
C GLY A 95 3.36 6.76 2.28
N SER A 96 2.31 6.39 1.54
CA SER A 96 0.98 7.03 1.48
C SER A 96 0.88 8.38 0.75
N ASN A 97 2.00 8.98 0.33
CA ASN A 97 1.98 10.14 -0.57
C ASN A 97 1.99 9.68 -2.04
N THR A 98 1.33 10.45 -2.91
CA THR A 98 1.37 10.22 -4.36
C THR A 98 2.80 10.36 -4.87
N MET A 99 3.28 9.33 -5.58
CA MET A 99 4.62 9.31 -6.14
C MET A 99 4.79 10.44 -7.15
N ASP A 100 5.75 11.33 -6.93
CA ASP A 100 6.12 12.32 -7.94
C ASP A 100 6.99 11.66 -9.01
N LEU A 101 6.36 11.33 -10.14
CA LEU A 101 7.00 10.71 -11.28
C LEU A 101 7.66 11.74 -12.22
N ASN A 102 7.46 13.05 -12.00
CA ASN A 102 7.94 14.06 -12.95
C ASN A 102 9.47 14.09 -13.04
N ASN A 103 10.13 13.84 -11.91
CA ASN A 103 11.59 13.81 -11.79
C ASN A 103 12.23 12.52 -12.36
N LEU A 104 11.42 11.57 -12.85
CA LEU A 104 11.93 10.38 -13.52
C LEU A 104 12.34 10.70 -14.96
N SER A 105 13.44 10.09 -15.41
CA SER A 105 13.83 10.17 -16.82
C SER A 105 12.78 9.54 -17.72
N ASP A 106 12.64 10.05 -18.95
CA ASP A 106 11.65 9.53 -19.90
C ASP A 106 11.87 8.05 -20.22
N SER A 107 13.13 7.61 -20.27
CA SER A 107 13.49 6.20 -20.39
C SER A 107 12.92 5.36 -19.25
N PHE A 108 12.99 5.85 -18.02
CA PHE A 108 12.49 5.12 -16.86
C PHE A 108 10.96 5.15 -16.77
N LYS A 109 10.32 6.26 -17.18
CA LYS A 109 8.86 6.32 -17.36
C LYS A 109 8.39 5.31 -18.41
N SER A 110 9.12 5.19 -19.52
CA SER A 110 8.85 4.18 -20.55
C SER A 110 8.97 2.75 -20.02
N ASP A 111 10.02 2.46 -19.24
CA ASP A 111 10.19 1.15 -18.60
C ASP A 111 9.02 0.84 -17.65
N LEU A 112 8.60 1.82 -16.84
CA LEU A 112 7.44 1.68 -15.95
C LEU A 112 6.15 1.42 -16.74
N ASN A 113 5.87 2.20 -17.78
CA ASN A 113 4.68 2.04 -18.63
C ASN A 113 4.66 0.71 -19.42
N SER A 114 5.82 0.09 -19.64
CA SER A 114 5.92 -1.21 -20.30
C SER A 114 5.52 -2.37 -19.40
N ILE A 115 5.59 -2.18 -18.07
CA ILE A 115 5.37 -3.23 -17.06
C ILE A 115 4.13 -2.98 -16.22
N TYR A 116 3.85 -1.75 -15.85
CA TYR A 116 2.65 -1.34 -15.12
C TYR A 116 1.58 -0.85 -16.10
N LYS A 117 0.32 -1.26 -15.88
CA LYS A 117 -0.81 -0.85 -16.71
C LYS A 117 -1.12 0.64 -16.52
N ASP A 118 -0.95 1.12 -15.29
CA ASP A 118 -1.19 2.48 -14.87
C ASP A 118 -0.30 2.85 -13.66
N THR A 119 -0.38 4.10 -13.24
CA THR A 119 0.35 4.62 -12.07
C THR A 119 -0.28 4.18 -10.74
N GLU A 120 -1.53 3.71 -10.73
CA GLU A 120 -2.19 3.22 -9.51
C GLU A 120 -1.50 1.95 -9.02
N ALA A 121 -1.24 0.98 -9.90
CA ALA A 121 -0.53 -0.24 -9.55
C ALA A 121 0.90 0.05 -9.01
N LEU A 122 1.57 1.07 -9.55
CA LEU A 122 2.88 1.51 -9.02
C LEU A 122 2.74 2.17 -7.64
N GLN A 123 1.68 2.96 -7.43
CA GLN A 123 1.40 3.59 -6.13
C GLN A 123 1.05 2.54 -5.07
N ASP A 124 0.30 1.51 -5.43
CA ASP A 124 -0.01 0.38 -4.55
C ASP A 124 1.29 -0.31 -4.12
N PHE A 125 2.19 -0.60 -5.06
CA PHE A 125 3.51 -1.13 -4.73
C PHE A 125 4.25 -0.24 -3.72
N ASN A 126 4.32 1.06 -3.99
CA ASN A 126 4.97 2.04 -3.10
C ASN A 126 4.37 2.01 -1.70
N ASN A 127 3.05 2.06 -1.58
CA ASN A 127 2.37 2.05 -0.28
C ASN A 127 2.68 0.78 0.54
N ILE A 128 2.91 -0.35 -0.13
CA ILE A 128 3.20 -1.63 0.53
C ILE A 128 4.66 -1.70 1.00
N VAL A 129 5.62 -1.26 0.17
CA VAL A 129 7.06 -1.45 0.46
C VAL A 129 7.72 -0.27 1.18
N ASN A 130 7.09 0.90 1.18
CA ASN A 130 7.68 2.15 1.63
C ASN A 130 7.20 2.55 3.03
N VAL A 131 7.74 1.90 4.06
CA VAL A 131 7.44 2.14 5.49
C VAL A 131 8.23 3.34 6.06
N THR A 132 8.37 4.41 5.28
CA THR A 132 9.24 5.56 5.60
C THR A 132 8.56 6.65 6.43
N SER A 133 9.38 7.48 7.07
CA SER A 133 9.00 8.75 7.71
C SER A 133 9.99 9.83 7.27
N ASP A 134 9.53 11.07 7.06
CA ASP A 134 10.41 12.21 6.73
C ASP A 134 11.48 12.44 7.80
N GLU A 135 11.13 12.20 9.07
CA GLU A 135 12.03 12.31 10.21
C GLU A 135 12.94 11.08 10.36
N GLY A 136 12.74 10.01 9.56
CA GLY A 136 13.46 8.74 9.68
C GLY A 136 13.17 8.00 10.99
N THR A 137 12.07 8.37 11.64
CA THR A 137 11.66 7.82 12.92
C THR A 137 10.14 7.72 12.96
N VAL A 138 9.61 6.61 13.48
CA VAL A 138 8.20 6.46 13.84
C VAL A 138 8.12 6.34 15.36
N VAL A 139 7.09 6.95 15.94
CA VAL A 139 6.84 6.92 17.38
C VAL A 139 5.63 6.03 17.65
N HIS A 140 5.85 5.00 18.45
CA HIS A 140 4.82 4.05 18.87
C HIS A 140 4.42 4.33 20.34
N GLY A 141 3.13 4.25 20.64
CA GLY A 141 2.59 4.32 22.01
C GLY A 141 1.82 5.61 22.33
N ASP A 142 1.05 5.57 23.41
CA ASP A 142 0.32 6.71 23.97
C ASP A 142 0.88 7.12 25.35
N HIS A 143 0.61 8.37 25.74
CA HIS A 143 0.98 9.06 26.98
C HIS A 143 1.61 8.17 28.09
N GLY A 144 2.95 8.20 28.19
CA GLY A 144 3.72 7.59 29.28
C GLY A 144 4.83 6.63 28.84
N GLY A 145 4.83 6.17 27.59
CA GLY A 145 5.81 5.19 27.10
C GLY A 145 6.06 5.22 25.59
N MET A 146 6.36 6.41 25.04
CA MET A 146 6.67 6.54 23.61
C MET A 146 7.96 5.78 23.25
N ARG A 147 7.84 4.78 22.38
CA ARG A 147 8.98 4.07 21.78
C ARG A 147 9.28 4.65 20.42
N ARG A 148 10.49 5.17 20.23
CA ARG A 148 10.97 5.63 18.92
C ARG A 148 11.61 4.47 18.20
N GLU A 149 11.18 4.23 16.97
CA GLU A 149 11.79 3.26 16.06
C GLU A 149 12.35 3.98 14.86
N ALA A 150 13.62 3.72 14.54
CA ALA A 150 14.24 4.24 13.34
C ALA A 150 13.62 3.56 12.11
N VAL A 151 13.12 4.36 11.18
CA VAL A 151 12.58 3.88 9.91
C VAL A 151 13.34 4.50 8.75
N PRO A 152 13.32 3.91 7.56
CA PRO A 152 13.95 4.50 6.38
C PRO A 152 13.39 5.90 6.12
N LYS A 153 14.21 6.79 5.55
CA LYS A 153 13.75 8.08 5.01
C LYS A 153 13.36 7.92 3.54
N PRO A 154 12.52 8.82 3.00
CA PRO A 154 12.27 8.85 1.56
C PRO A 154 13.59 8.89 0.76
N GLY A 155 13.66 8.13 -0.33
CA GLY A 155 14.88 8.00 -1.12
C GLY A 155 15.93 7.00 -0.61
N THR A 156 15.66 6.32 0.52
CA THR A 156 16.53 5.24 0.99
C THR A 156 16.62 4.14 -0.07
N LYS A 157 17.83 3.69 -0.37
CA LYS A 157 18.06 2.60 -1.33
C LYS A 157 17.67 1.25 -0.72
N TYR A 158 17.18 0.35 -1.56
CA TYR A 158 16.77 -1.00 -1.16
C TYR A 158 17.64 -2.07 -1.83
N LYS A 159 17.84 -3.19 -1.13
CA LYS A 159 18.36 -4.43 -1.70
C LYS A 159 17.31 -5.52 -1.56
N VAL A 160 16.93 -6.16 -2.66
CA VAL A 160 16.10 -7.38 -2.63
C VAL A 160 16.97 -8.52 -2.10
N ASN A 161 16.51 -9.16 -1.02
CA ASN A 161 17.20 -10.32 -0.42
C ASN A 161 16.65 -11.63 -0.96
N ASN A 162 15.33 -11.72 -1.08
CA ASN A 162 14.63 -12.89 -1.62
C ASN A 162 13.31 -12.43 -2.23
N ALA A 163 12.88 -13.07 -3.30
CA ALA A 163 11.57 -12.85 -3.90
C ALA A 163 11.06 -14.21 -4.40
N GLU A 164 10.15 -14.80 -3.65
CA GLU A 164 9.47 -16.03 -4.05
C GLU A 164 8.16 -15.65 -4.73
N ILE A 165 7.98 -16.13 -5.96
CA ILE A 165 6.80 -15.83 -6.77
C ILE A 165 6.11 -17.14 -7.11
N GLU A 166 4.91 -17.29 -6.59
CA GLU A 166 4.06 -18.45 -6.80
C GLU A 166 2.83 -18.02 -7.59
N GLN A 167 2.43 -18.82 -8.57
CA GLN A 167 1.16 -18.59 -9.26
C GLN A 167 0.03 -19.07 -8.34
N GLY A 168 -0.74 -18.12 -7.81
CA GLY A 168 -1.80 -18.40 -6.84
C GLY A 168 -3.00 -19.10 -7.46
N ASP A 169 -3.39 -18.68 -8.67
CA ASP A 169 -4.50 -19.27 -9.43
C ASP A 169 -4.18 -19.33 -10.92
N LYS A 170 -4.41 -20.50 -11.54
CA LYS A 170 -4.43 -20.65 -12.99
C LYS A 170 -5.80 -20.19 -13.51
N GLY A 171 -6.04 -18.88 -13.50
CA GLY A 171 -7.26 -18.29 -14.03
C GLY A 171 -8.46 -18.58 -13.14
N THR A 172 -8.77 -17.65 -12.23
CA THR A 172 -10.18 -17.38 -11.94
C THR A 172 -10.81 -16.79 -13.21
N ASP A 173 -12.13 -16.84 -13.32
CA ASP A 173 -12.98 -16.51 -14.49
C ASP A 173 -12.76 -15.12 -15.17
N ASP A 174 -11.74 -14.35 -14.77
CA ASP A 174 -11.47 -12.95 -15.13
C ASP A 174 -10.28 -12.76 -16.11
N ASP A 175 -9.88 -13.79 -16.84
CA ASP A 175 -8.77 -13.78 -17.81
C ASP A 175 -7.39 -13.31 -17.29
N ASN A 176 -7.19 -13.04 -16.00
CA ASN A 176 -5.94 -12.45 -15.48
C ASN A 176 -5.06 -13.45 -14.71
N TYR A 177 -3.74 -13.22 -14.71
CA TYR A 177 -2.82 -13.97 -13.86
C TYR A 177 -2.74 -13.37 -12.46
N ARG A 178 -2.80 -14.22 -11.42
CA ARG A 178 -2.47 -13.82 -10.04
C ARG A 178 -1.18 -14.48 -9.58
N PHE A 179 -0.23 -13.66 -9.16
CA PHE A 179 1.03 -14.09 -8.59
C PHE A 179 1.12 -13.64 -7.14
N ASN A 180 1.24 -14.61 -6.24
CA ASN A 180 1.55 -14.36 -4.85
C ASN A 180 3.07 -14.22 -4.72
N VAL A 181 3.49 -13.14 -4.08
CA VAL A 181 4.89 -12.78 -3.93
C VAL A 181 5.21 -12.64 -2.46
N ASN A 182 6.15 -13.47 -1.99
CA ASN A 182 6.80 -13.30 -0.70
C ASN A 182 8.11 -12.55 -0.95
N LEU A 183 8.08 -11.24 -0.72
CA LEU A 183 9.22 -10.35 -0.92
C LEU A 183 9.94 -10.12 0.40
N GLN A 184 11.22 -10.44 0.43
CA GLN A 184 12.15 -10.03 1.48
C GLN A 184 13.15 -9.03 0.92
N TYR A 185 13.26 -7.86 1.54
CA TYR A 185 14.16 -6.80 1.11
C TYR A 185 14.77 -6.10 2.33
N GLN A 186 15.78 -5.29 2.10
CA GLN A 186 16.48 -4.54 3.14
C GLN A 186 16.74 -3.12 2.67
N PRO A 187 16.08 -2.13 3.29
CA PRO A 187 16.49 -0.73 3.17
C PRO A 187 17.90 -0.56 3.74
N HIS A 188 18.73 0.25 3.09
CA HIS A 188 20.11 0.45 3.49
C HIS A 188 20.22 1.03 4.91
N GLY A 189 20.94 0.34 5.80
CA GLY A 189 21.08 0.72 7.21
C GLY A 189 19.96 0.25 8.12
N PHE A 190 18.99 -0.51 7.61
CA PHE A 190 17.84 -1.02 8.38
C PHE A 190 17.78 -2.54 8.38
N ASN A 191 16.92 -3.06 9.26
CA ASN A 191 16.60 -4.48 9.33
C ASN A 191 15.89 -4.96 8.05
N LYS A 192 15.93 -6.27 7.83
CA LYS A 192 15.21 -6.90 6.72
C LYS A 192 13.71 -6.81 6.97
N ILE A 193 12.97 -6.46 5.92
CA ILE A 193 11.51 -6.40 5.90
C ILE A 193 10.99 -7.57 5.07
N LYS A 194 9.90 -8.18 5.52
CA LYS A 194 9.17 -9.22 4.79
C LYS A 194 7.76 -8.72 4.50
N VAL A 195 7.32 -8.93 3.28
CA VAL A 195 5.96 -8.58 2.88
C VAL A 195 5.43 -9.61 1.90
N SER A 196 4.17 -9.99 2.10
CA SER A 196 3.45 -10.83 1.15
C SER A 196 2.45 -9.96 0.40
N MET A 197 2.46 -10.07 -0.92
CA MET A 197 1.60 -9.29 -1.81
C MET A 197 1.11 -10.15 -2.97
N SER A 198 -0.05 -9.79 -3.53
CA SER A 198 -0.60 -10.42 -4.72
C SER A 198 -0.54 -9.43 -5.87
N PHE A 199 0.09 -9.83 -6.97
CA PHE A 199 0.13 -9.10 -8.23
C PHE A 199 -0.93 -9.65 -9.17
N VAL A 200 -1.78 -8.77 -9.69
CA VAL A 200 -2.67 -9.08 -10.81
C VAL A 200 -2.00 -8.61 -12.09
N VAL A 201 -1.87 -9.53 -13.05
CA VAL A 201 -1.28 -9.26 -14.37
C VAL A 201 -2.33 -9.50 -15.44
N ASP A 202 -2.58 -8.47 -16.23
CA ASP A 202 -3.45 -8.49 -17.39
C ASP A 202 -2.92 -9.51 -18.41
N SER A 203 -3.68 -10.56 -18.74
CA SER A 203 -3.13 -11.64 -19.58
C SER A 203 -2.91 -11.23 -21.03
N PHE A 204 -3.61 -10.22 -21.53
CA PHE A 204 -3.48 -9.75 -22.91
C PHE A 204 -2.26 -8.85 -23.09
N SER A 205 -2.08 -7.88 -22.18
CA SER A 205 -0.96 -6.93 -22.23
C SER A 205 0.28 -7.41 -21.49
N GLY A 206 0.14 -8.38 -20.57
CA GLY A 206 1.20 -8.83 -19.67
C GLY A 206 1.60 -7.80 -18.62
N LYS A 207 0.84 -6.73 -18.44
CA LYS A 207 1.14 -5.63 -17.51
C LYS A 207 0.49 -5.85 -16.15
N VAL A 208 1.16 -5.39 -15.09
CA VAL A 208 0.63 -5.39 -13.73
C VAL A 208 -0.48 -4.36 -13.62
N SER A 209 -1.68 -4.79 -13.25
CA SER A 209 -2.88 -3.95 -13.14
C SER A 209 -3.25 -3.59 -11.70
N SER A 210 -2.88 -4.42 -10.73
CA SER A 210 -3.08 -4.10 -9.32
C SER A 210 -2.15 -4.90 -8.43
N ILE A 211 -1.86 -4.36 -7.24
CA ILE A 211 -1.05 -5.02 -6.24
C ILE A 211 -1.74 -4.85 -4.89
N THR A 212 -1.94 -5.96 -4.18
CA THR A 212 -2.59 -5.92 -2.86
C THR A 212 -1.71 -6.62 -1.84
N GLN A 213 -1.53 -6.00 -0.68
CA GLN A 213 -0.87 -6.66 0.44
C GLN A 213 -1.75 -7.80 0.96
N THR A 214 -1.16 -8.98 1.11
CA THR A 214 -1.85 -10.17 1.64
C THR A 214 -1.46 -10.48 3.08
N SER A 215 -0.27 -10.07 3.52
CA SER A 215 0.12 -10.01 4.94
C SER A 215 1.35 -9.13 5.18
N VAL A 216 1.46 -8.55 6.38
CA VAL A 216 2.66 -7.93 6.93
C VAL A 216 3.24 -8.90 7.97
N ASN A 217 4.54 -9.21 7.91
CA ASN A 217 5.25 -9.94 8.97
C ASN A 217 6.51 -9.18 9.39
#